data_AF-A0A939UPW3-F1
#
_entry.id   AF-A0A939UPW3-F1
#
_cell.length_a   1.000
_cell.length_b   1.000
_cell.length_c   1.000
_cell.angle_alpha   90.00
_cell.angle_beta   90.00
_cell.angle_gamma   90.00
#
_symmetry.space_group_name_H-M   'P 1'
#
loop_
_entity.id
_entity.type
_entity.pdbx_description
1 polymer ?
#
loop_
_entity_poly.entity_id
_entity_poly.type
_entity_poly.pdbx_seq_one_letter_code
_entity_poly.pdbx_strand_id
1 'polypeptide(L)'
;EDAKGRLQARIDSLKKLLESSPDDPVSINAATDELEKASYEIASILYKQQTAGQAGQQSGGYSEEPQVNVPSEDDVVEAEFKEE
;
A
#
# COMPACT_ATOMS: atom_id res chain seq x y z
N GLU A 1 -3.19 -17.31 -7.85
CA GLU A 1 -3.82 -16.67 -6.68
C GLU A 1 -3.68 -15.17 -6.83
N ASP A 2 -4.76 -14.42 -6.70
CA ASP A 2 -4.73 -12.95 -6.82
C ASP A 2 -4.27 -12.33 -5.50
N ALA A 3 -3.71 -11.12 -5.54
CA ALA A 3 -3.18 -10.45 -4.35
C ALA A 3 -4.20 -10.35 -3.19
N LYS A 4 -5.48 -10.14 -3.53
CA LYS A 4 -6.59 -10.17 -2.57
C LYS A 4 -6.80 -11.55 -1.93
N GLY A 5 -6.65 -12.63 -2.71
CA GLY A 5 -6.75 -14.00 -2.21
C GLY A 5 -5.61 -14.33 -1.22
N ARG A 6 -4.39 -13.91 -1.55
CA ARG A 6 -3.23 -14.04 -0.64
C ARG A 6 -3.45 -13.29 0.66
N LEU A 7 -3.94 -12.04 0.59
CA LEU A 7 -4.24 -11.25 1.79
C LEU A 7 -5.27 -11.97 2.67
N GLN A 8 -6.35 -12.48 2.08
CA GLN A 8 -7.38 -13.20 2.83
C GLN A 8 -6.81 -14.46 3.50
N ALA A 9 -5.98 -15.23 2.78
CA ALA A 9 -5.32 -16.40 3.35
C ALA A 9 -4.42 -16.03 4.54
N ARG A 10 -3.67 -14.93 4.46
CA ARG A 10 -2.83 -14.43 5.57
C ARG A 10 -3.64 -13.98 6.77
N ILE A 11 -4.78 -13.29 6.56
CA ILE A 11 -5.72 -12.93 7.62
C ILE A 11 -6.22 -14.17 8.34
N ASP A 12 -6.65 -15.18 7.59
CA ASP A 12 -7.19 -16.41 8.16
C ASP A 12 -6.12 -17.21 8.93
N SER A 13 -4.88 -17.24 8.42
CA SER A 13 -3.74 -17.81 9.13
C SER A 13 -3.44 -17.08 10.43
N LEU A 14 -3.40 -15.74 10.43
CA LEU A 14 -3.16 -14.95 11.64
C LEU A 14 -4.27 -15.17 12.68
N LYS A 15 -5.55 -15.19 12.26
CA LYS A 15 -6.67 -15.49 13.15
C LYS A 15 -6.52 -16.86 13.82
N LYS A 16 -6.24 -17.91 13.03
CA LYS A 16 -6.02 -19.25 13.57
C LYS A 16 -4.85 -19.30 14.54
N LEU A 17 -3.78 -18.55 14.26
CA LEU A 17 -2.62 -18.48 15.14
C LEU A 17 -2.97 -17.83 16.48
N LEU A 18 -3.73 -16.73 16.46
CA LEU A 18 -4.22 -16.06 17.67
C LEU A 18 -5.16 -16.95 18.49
N GLU A 19 -5.95 -17.82 17.85
CA GLU A 19 -6.85 -18.75 18.53
C GLU A 19 -6.11 -19.97 19.11
N SER A 20 -5.12 -20.49 18.39
CA SER A 20 -4.44 -21.75 18.74
C SER A 20 -3.16 -21.57 19.55
N SER A 21 -2.53 -20.41 19.48
CA SER A 21 -1.25 -20.10 20.13
C SER A 21 -1.15 -18.62 20.49
N PRO A 22 -2.05 -18.12 21.37
CA PRO A 22 -2.08 -16.71 21.76
C PRO A 22 -0.80 -16.24 22.47
N ASP A 23 -0.06 -17.17 23.07
CA ASP A 23 1.17 -16.89 23.83
C ASP A 23 2.46 -17.08 22.99
N ASP A 24 2.35 -17.10 21.65
CA ASP A 24 3.49 -17.17 20.74
C ASP A 24 3.71 -15.83 19.99
N PRO A 25 4.32 -14.83 20.64
CA PRO A 25 4.52 -13.51 20.05
C PRO A 25 5.46 -13.55 18.84
N VAL A 26 6.37 -14.53 18.75
CA VAL A 26 7.32 -14.64 17.64
C VAL A 26 6.57 -15.01 16.36
N SER A 27 5.74 -16.05 16.41
CA SER A 27 4.95 -16.46 15.26
C SER A 27 3.89 -15.42 14.89
N ILE A 28 3.28 -14.76 15.88
CA ILE A 28 2.27 -13.71 15.64
C ILE A 28 2.88 -12.52 14.93
N ASN A 29 4.07 -12.06 15.36
CA ASN A 29 4.78 -10.97 14.70
C ASN A 29 5.16 -11.37 13.26
N ALA A 30 5.72 -12.56 13.06
CA ALA A 30 6.06 -13.03 11.71
C ALA A 30 4.84 -13.12 10.79
N ALA A 31 3.69 -13.60 11.29
CA ALA A 31 2.44 -13.64 10.53
C ALA A 31 1.89 -12.25 10.23
N THR A 32 2.12 -11.29 11.11
CA THR A 32 1.72 -9.88 10.95
C THR A 32 2.58 -9.18 9.90
N ASP A 33 3.90 -9.40 9.91
CA ASP A 33 4.82 -8.88 8.89
C ASP A 33 4.46 -9.39 7.50
N GLU A 34 4.09 -10.68 7.39
CA GLU A 34 3.64 -11.27 6.13
C GLU A 34 2.28 -10.69 5.67
N LEU A 35 1.38 -10.35 6.59
CA LEU A 35 0.13 -9.68 6.28
C LEU A 35 0.36 -8.25 5.78
N GLU A 36 1.31 -7.54 6.38
CA GLU A 36 1.69 -6.18 5.97
C GLU A 36 2.26 -6.18 4.55
N LYS A 37 3.20 -7.09 4.24
CA LYS A 37 3.76 -7.25 2.89
C LYS A 37 2.68 -7.50 1.83
N ALA A 38 1.72 -8.39 2.12
CA ALA A 38 0.60 -8.66 1.23
C ALA A 38 -0.30 -7.43 1.02
N SER A 39 -0.45 -6.60 2.05
CA SER A 39 -1.21 -5.35 1.98
C SER A 39 -0.52 -4.32 1.08
N TYR A 40 0.81 -4.16 1.20
CA TYR A 40 1.59 -3.30 0.29
C TYR A 40 1.51 -3.76 -1.17
N GLU A 41 1.49 -5.06 -1.42
CA GLU A 41 1.34 -5.58 -2.79
C GLU A 41 0.03 -5.10 -3.42
N ILE A 42 -1.08 -5.16 -2.68
CA ILE A 42 -2.38 -4.66 -3.13
C ILE A 42 -2.34 -3.14 -3.33
N ALA A 43 -1.75 -2.38 -2.40
CA ALA A 43 -1.61 -0.94 -2.53
C ALA A 43 -0.81 -0.56 -3.79
N SER A 44 0.29 -1.25 -4.07
CA SER A 44 1.07 -1.07 -5.30
C SER A 44 0.23 -1.39 -6.56
N ILE A 45 -0.56 -2.45 -6.54
CA ILE A 45 -1.44 -2.80 -7.66
C ILE A 45 -2.50 -1.71 -7.89
N LEU A 46 -3.12 -1.19 -6.83
CA LEU A 46 -4.09 -0.11 -6.92
C LEU A 46 -3.46 1.18 -7.43
N TYR A 47 -2.27 1.53 -6.93
CA TYR A 47 -1.54 2.71 -7.38
C TYR A 47 -1.18 2.62 -8.87
N LYS A 48 -0.71 1.45 -9.33
CA LYS A 48 -0.44 1.19 -10.76
C LYS A 48 -1.70 1.25 -11.61
N GLN A 49 -2.83 0.75 -11.13
CA GLN A 49 -4.12 0.87 -11.82
C GLN A 49 -4.57 2.33 -11.93
N GLN A 50 -4.39 3.12 -10.87
CA GLN A 50 -4.75 4.54 -10.85
C GLN A 50 -3.88 5.36 -11.82
N THR A 51 -2.57 5.14 -11.83
CA THR A 51 -1.65 5.82 -12.76
C THR A 51 -1.85 5.37 -14.21
N ALA A 52 -2.14 4.08 -14.45
CA ALA A 52 -2.49 3.59 -15.79
C ALA A 52 -3.82 4.19 -16.32
N GLY A 53 -4.77 4.52 -15.43
CA GLY A 53 -6.03 5.18 -15.79
C GLY A 53 -5.90 6.67 -16.11
N GLN A 54 -4.89 7.36 -15.58
CA GLN A 54 -4.67 8.80 -15.82
C GLN A 54 -3.91 9.11 -17.12
N ALA A 55 -3.16 8.15 -17.67
CA ALA A 55 -2.41 8.33 -18.92
C ALA A 55 -3.30 8.49 -20.19
N GLY A 56 -4.63 8.31 -20.06
CA GLY A 56 -5.59 8.45 -21.16
C GLY A 56 -6.30 9.80 -21.26
N GLN A 57 -6.07 10.75 -20.34
CA GLN A 57 -6.85 12.00 -20.26
C GLN A 57 -6.04 13.29 -20.52
N GLN A 58 -4.84 13.19 -21.06
CA GLN A 58 -4.03 14.36 -21.43
C GLN A 58 -3.86 14.46 -22.95
N SER A 59 -4.97 14.44 -23.68
CA SER A 59 -5.03 14.88 -25.07
C SER A 59 -6.39 15.51 -25.33
N GLY A 60 -6.53 16.78 -24.94
CA GLY A 60 -7.71 17.57 -25.30
C GLY A 60 -7.83 18.85 -24.48
N GLY A 61 -7.51 19.98 -25.10
CA GLY A 61 -8.02 21.28 -24.68
C GLY A 61 -6.95 22.31 -24.32
N TYR A 62 -6.60 23.14 -25.29
CA TYR A 62 -6.33 24.54 -24.97
C TYR A 62 -7.63 25.14 -24.43
N SER A 63 -7.67 25.51 -23.14
CA SER A 63 -8.52 26.58 -22.59
C SER A 63 -8.08 26.86 -21.15
N GLU A 64 -7.72 28.13 -20.97
CA GLU A 64 -7.61 28.95 -19.76
C GLU A 64 -7.67 28.30 -18.36
N GLU A 65 -6.75 28.77 -17.51
CA GLU A 65 -6.66 28.54 -16.07
C GLU A 65 -8.02 28.54 -15.34
N PRO A 66 -8.11 27.78 -14.24
CA PRO A 66 -7.98 28.47 -12.97
C PRO A 66 -6.90 27.84 -12.09
N GLN A 67 -6.15 28.70 -11.41
CA GLN A 67 -5.15 28.36 -10.39
C GLN A 67 -5.64 27.21 -9.48
N VAL A 68 -5.00 26.05 -9.60
CA VAL A 68 -4.99 25.04 -8.55
C VAL A 68 -3.55 24.94 -8.08
N ASN A 69 -3.32 25.37 -6.84
CA ASN A 69 -2.06 25.34 -6.14
C ASN A 69 -1.49 23.91 -6.18
N VAL A 70 -0.45 23.71 -7.00
CA VAL A 70 0.33 22.47 -7.04
C VAL A 70 1.28 22.54 -5.86
N PRO A 71 1.28 21.57 -4.92
CA PRO A 71 2.36 21.49 -3.94
C PRO A 71 3.66 21.29 -4.72
N SER A 72 4.59 22.23 -4.55
CA SER A 72 5.94 22.14 -5.10
C SER A 72 6.64 20.89 -4.58
N GLU A 73 7.63 20.41 -5.34
CA GLU A 73 8.53 19.29 -5.00
C GLU A 73 9.36 19.51 -3.70
N ASP A 74 9.06 20.53 -2.91
CA ASP A 74 9.62 20.82 -1.58
C ASP A 74 8.87 20.08 -0.44
N ASP A 75 7.71 19.47 -0.69
CA ASP A 75 6.92 18.72 0.30
C ASP A 75 7.22 17.20 0.33
N VAL A 76 8.22 16.74 -0.42
CA VAL A 76 8.74 15.37 -0.28
C VAL A 76 9.77 15.32 0.84
N VAL A 77 9.31 15.00 2.05
CA VAL A 77 10.22 14.74 3.18
C VAL A 77 10.93 13.41 2.91
N GLU A 78 12.22 13.46 2.55
CA GLU A 78 13.08 12.28 2.57
C GLU A 78 13.11 11.74 4.01
N ALA A 79 12.52 10.56 4.23
CA ALA A 79 12.56 9.89 5.52
C ALA A 79 14.01 9.44 5.81
N GLU A 80 14.81 10.34 6.37
CA GLU A 80 16.13 10.00 6.91
C GLU A 80 15.92 9.07 8.12
N PHE A 81 16.20 7.77 7.92
CA PHE A 81 16.38 6.82 9.00
C PHE A 81 17.59 7.27 9.82
N LYS A 82 17.34 7.74 11.04
CA LYS A 82 18.39 7.97 12.04
C LYS A 82 18.53 6.69 12.88
N GLU A 83 19.58 5.91 12.61
CA GLU A 83 20.06 4.88 13.55
C GLU A 83 20.66 5.60 14.76
N GLU A 84 20.14 5.31 15.97
CA GLU A 84 20.78 5.65 17.24
C GLU A 84 21.75 4.55 17.69
#